data_AF-A0A377ZY07-F1
#
_entry.id   AF-A0A377ZY07-F1
#
_cell.length_a   1.000
_cell.length_b   1.000
_cell.length_c   1.000
_cell.angle_alpha   90.00
_cell.angle_beta   90.00
_cell.angle_gamma   90.00
#
_symmetry.space_group_name_H-M   'P 1'
#
loop_
_entity.id
_entity.type
_entity.pdbx_description
1 polymer ?
#
loop_
_entity_poly.entity_id
_entity_poly.type
_entity_poly.pdbx_seq_one_letter_code
_entity_poly.pdbx_strand_id
1 'polypeptide(L)' 'MAKNYYDITLALAGVCQAARLVQQLAHQGHCDSDALHVSLNSIIDLDPESTLAVFRWQ' A
#
# COMPACT_ATOMS: atom_id res chain seq x y z
N MET A 1 5.00 -18.09 18.13
CA MET A 1 4.83 -16.85 17.36
C MET A 1 4.76 -17.24 15.90
N ALA A 2 3.55 -17.53 15.40
CA ALA A 2 3.38 -17.98 14.03
C ALA A 2 3.80 -16.83 13.10
N LYS A 3 4.68 -17.09 12.13
CA LYS A 3 4.89 -16.18 11.01
C LYS A 3 3.53 -15.96 10.37
N ASN A 4 2.91 -14.80 10.59
CA ASN A 4 1.63 -14.47 9.98
C ASN A 4 1.90 -14.24 8.49
N TYR A 5 1.84 -15.31 7.71
CA TYR A 5 1.90 -15.26 6.25
C TYR A 5 0.88 -14.27 5.69
N TYR A 6 -0.22 -14.05 6.41
CA TYR A 6 -1.18 -12.99 6.16
C TYR A 6 -0.54 -11.59 6.09
N ASP A 7 0.23 -11.21 7.10
CA ASP A 7 0.92 -9.91 7.16
C ASP A 7 1.99 -9.79 6.07
N ILE A 8 2.68 -10.90 5.75
CA ILE A 8 3.67 -10.95 4.68
C ILE A 8 3.01 -10.76 3.30
N THR A 9 1.91 -11.45 3.05
CA THR A 9 1.13 -11.30 1.81
C THR A 9 0.59 -9.88 1.68
N LEU A 10 0.14 -9.29 2.79
CA LEU A 10 -0.37 -7.93 2.80
C LEU A 10 0.73 -6.89 2.48
N ALA A 11 1.91 -7.05 3.08
CA ALA A 11 3.06 -6.21 2.78
C ALA A 11 3.48 -6.32 1.31
N LEU A 12 3.48 -7.53 0.75
CA LEU A 12 3.78 -7.74 -0.67
C LEU A 12 2.73 -7.08 -1.59
N ALA A 13 1.44 -7.17 -1.23
CA ALA A 13 0.37 -6.50 -1.96
C ALA A 13 0.58 -4.97 -1.98
N GLY A 14 1.03 -4.39 -0.87
CA GLY A 14 1.42 -2.99 -0.78
C GLY A 14 2.55 -2.60 -1.74
N VAL A 15 3.60 -3.43 -1.83
CA VAL A 15 4.71 -3.21 -2.78
C VAL A 15 4.21 -3.29 -4.23
N CYS A 16 3.36 -4.26 -4.55
CA CYS A 16 2.74 -4.38 -5.88
C CYS A 16 1.87 -3.17 -6.22
N GLN A 17 1.11 -2.65 -5.25
CA GLN A 17 0.28 -1.46 -5.41
C GLN A 17 1.14 -0.23 -5.73
N ALA A 18 2.23 -0.01 -4.99
CA ALA A 18 3.17 1.08 -5.26
C ALA A 18 3.80 0.94 -6.65
N ALA A 19 4.24 -0.27 -7.04
CA ALA A 19 4.82 -0.51 -8.36
C ALA A 19 3.82 -0.25 -9.50
N ARG A 20 2.55 -0.64 -9.32
CA ARG A 20 1.47 -0.38 -10.28
C ARG A 20 1.16 1.11 -10.39
N LEU A 21 1.17 1.86 -9.30
CA LEU A 21 1.00 3.31 -9.31
C LEU A 21 2.11 3.99 -10.10
N VAL A 22 3.38 3.63 -9.86
CA VAL A 22 4.52 4.14 -10.63
C VAL A 22 4.37 3.79 -12.12
N GLN A 23 3.94 2.57 -12.43
CA GLN A 23 3.71 2.16 -13.82
C GLN A 23 2.59 2.98 -14.49
N GLN A 24 1.48 3.22 -13.81
CA GLN A 24 0.37 4.04 -14.31
C GLN A 24 0.81 5.49 -14.49
N LEU A 25 1.51 6.05 -13.51
CA LEU A 25 2.05 7.42 -13.58
C LEU A 25 2.99 7.57 -14.78
N ALA A 26 3.86 6.58 -15.02
CA ALA A 26 4.81 6.59 -16.13
C ALA A 26 4.16 6.40 -17.51
N HIS A 27 3.10 5.59 -17.64
CA HIS A 27 2.46 5.32 -18.94
C HIS A 27 1.30 6.26 -19.27
N GLN A 28 0.52 6.68 -18.27
CA GLN A 28 -0.72 7.46 -18.45
C GLN A 28 -0.55 8.92 -18.03
N GLY A 29 0.52 9.27 -17.31
CA GLY A 29 0.73 10.61 -16.76
C GLY A 29 -0.19 10.95 -15.57
N HIS A 30 -1.10 10.03 -15.21
CA HIS A 30 -1.95 10.08 -14.04
C HIS A 30 -2.01 8.69 -13.41
N CYS A 31 -2.14 8.63 -12.09
CA CYS A 31 -2.36 7.39 -11.36
C CYS A 31 -3.66 7.47 -10.55
N ASP A 32 -4.09 6.34 -10.05
CA ASP A 32 -5.20 6.27 -9.11
C ASP A 32 -4.89 7.13 -7.87
N SER A 33 -5.71 8.17 -7.66
CA SER A 33 -5.50 9.16 -6.59
C SER A 33 -5.76 8.56 -5.22
N ASP A 34 -6.70 7.62 -5.10
CA ASP A 34 -7.02 6.97 -3.83
C ASP A 34 -5.88 6.05 -3.41
N ALA A 35 -5.36 5.25 -4.34
CA ALA A 35 -4.22 4.37 -4.07
C ALA A 35 -2.92 5.16 -3.83
N LEU A 36 -2.72 6.30 -4.49
CA LEU A 36 -1.61 7.21 -4.19
C LEU A 36 -1.75 7.84 -2.80
N HIS A 37 -2.95 8.29 -2.44
CA HIS A 37 -3.23 8.87 -1.14
C HIS A 37 -3.03 7.85 -0.02
N VAL A 38 -3.46 6.60 -0.20
CA VAL A 38 -3.18 5.49 0.74
C VAL A 38 -1.67 5.26 0.87
N SER A 39 -0.93 5.23 -0.25
CA SER A 39 0.53 5.01 -0.23
C SER A 39 1.25 6.14 0.51
N LEU A 40 0.84 7.40 0.32
CA LEU A 40 1.41 8.54 1.04
C LEU A 40 1.04 8.56 2.52
N ASN A 41 -0.21 8.24 2.86
CA ASN A 41 -0.63 8.14 4.26
C ASN A 41 0.11 7.01 5.00
N SER A 42 0.41 5.90 4.33
CA SER A 42 1.19 4.81 4.93
C SER A 42 2.60 5.23 5.37
N ILE A 43 3.15 6.31 4.81
CA ILE A 43 4.47 6.86 5.17
C ILE A 43 4.35 7.82 6.38
N ILE A 44 3.21 8.50 6.51
CA ILE A 44 2.97 9.52 7.54
C ILE A 44 2.37 8.89 8.81
N ASP A 45 1.64 7.79 8.66
CA ASP A 45 1.05 7.04 9.78
C ASP A 45 2.13 6.18 10.46
N LEU A 46 2.62 6.68 11.59
CA LEU A 46 3.73 6.10 12.35
C LEU A 46 3.27 5.14 13.48
N ASP A 47 1.95 5.07 13.75
CA ASP A 47 1.37 4.18 14.77
C ASP A 47 0.12 3.45 14.24
N PRO A 48 0.28 2.55 13.25
CA PRO A 48 -0.84 1.79 12.72
C PRO A 48 -1.24 0.67 13.69
N GLU A 49 -2.53 0.62 14.07
CA GLU A 49 -3.09 -0.46 14.91
C GLU A 49 -2.96 -1.87 14.29
N SER A 50 -2.74 -1.96 12.97
CA SER A 50 -2.56 -3.22 12.24
C SER A 50 -1.89 -2.98 10.88
N THR A 51 -1.18 -3.97 10.37
CA THR A 51 -0.71 -4.06 8.97
C THR A 51 -1.84 -3.77 7.97
N LEU A 52 -3.09 -4.16 8.28
CA LEU A 52 -4.26 -3.86 7.47
C LEU A 52 -4.63 -2.37 7.46
N ALA A 53 -4.40 -1.68 8.58
CA ALA A 53 -4.68 -0.26 8.73
C ALA A 53 -3.72 0.59 7.90
N VAL A 54 -2.48 0.14 7.68
CA VAL A 54 -1.48 0.81 6.83
C VAL A 54 -1.95 0.93 5.38
N PHE A 55 -2.60 -0.11 4.85
CA PHE A 55 -3.00 -0.17 3.44
C PHE A 55 -4.46 0.18 3.19
N ARG A 56 -5.26 0.46 4.25
CA ARG A 56 -6.67 0.91 4.20
C ARG A 56 -7.47 0.30 3.03
N TRP A 57 -7.37 -1.03 2.81
CA TRP A 57 -8.20 -1.72 1.83
C TRP A 57 -9.64 -1.67 2.34
N GLN A 58 -10.46 -0.80 1.75
CA GLN A 58 -11.89 -0.72 1.98
C GLN A 58 -12.62 -0.73 0.64
#